data_AF-A0A1A3T4B7-F1
#
_entry.id   AF-A0A1A3T4B7-F1
#
_cell.length_a   1.000
_cell.length_b   1.000
_cell.length_c   1.000
_cell.angle_alpha   90.00
_cell.angle_beta   90.00
_cell.angle_gamma   90.00
#
_symmetry.space_group_name_H-M   'P 1'
#
loop_
_entity.id
_entity.type
_entity.pdbx_description
1 polymer ?
#
loop_
_entity_poly.entity_id
_entity_poly.type
_entity_poly.pdbx_seq_one_letter_code
_entity_poly.pdbx_strand_id
1 'polypeptide(L)'
;MLEEGYAAATSRRVAARAGVRPALVHYYFPSMDDLFLAVLREGAETNLDRQREALADERPLHALWQLNNAHGARLLMEFMALANHRKEIRSEIIGYASRFGELEESAVTLALRAHGVDMAEFPPVVMSMIVTSLARILVLERSLGISRGHDEATAFIERLLDKYELPPN
;
A
#
# COMPACT_ATOMS: atom_id res chain seq x y z
N MET A 1 -6.64 -13.27 -8.29
CA MET A 1 -6.24 -12.71 -6.98
C MET A 1 -7.32 -11.79 -6.44
N LEU A 2 -7.53 -10.60 -7.00
CA LEU A 2 -8.57 -9.70 -6.48
C LEU A 2 -10.02 -10.21 -6.67
N GLU A 3 -10.28 -10.98 -7.73
CA GLU A 3 -11.61 -11.51 -8.04
C GLU A 3 -11.92 -12.82 -7.28
N GLU A 4 -10.92 -13.69 -7.08
CA GLU A 4 -11.13 -15.09 -6.63
C GLU A 4 -10.08 -15.59 -5.63
N GLY A 5 -9.29 -14.68 -5.04
CA GLY A 5 -8.18 -15.01 -4.16
C GLY A 5 -6.93 -15.53 -4.89
N TYR A 6 -5.86 -15.71 -4.13
CA TYR A 6 -4.60 -16.25 -4.65
C TYR A 6 -4.67 -17.75 -4.97
N ALA A 7 -5.44 -18.53 -4.21
CA ALA A 7 -5.52 -19.99 -4.38
C ALA A 7 -6.15 -20.37 -5.74
N ALA A 8 -7.02 -19.52 -6.29
CA ALA A 8 -7.62 -19.68 -7.60
C ALA A 8 -6.66 -19.33 -8.77
N ALA A 9 -5.58 -18.59 -8.51
CA ALA A 9 -4.63 -18.16 -9.54
C ALA A 9 -3.69 -19.31 -9.91
N THR A 10 -4.09 -20.13 -10.89
CA THR A 10 -3.25 -21.20 -11.47
C THR A 10 -2.68 -20.78 -12.81
N SER A 11 -1.57 -21.38 -13.25
CA SER A 11 -0.92 -21.05 -14.52
C SER A 11 -1.87 -21.15 -15.71
N ARG A 12 -2.74 -22.17 -15.73
CA ARG A 12 -3.80 -22.33 -16.75
C ARG A 12 -4.78 -21.16 -16.78
N ARG A 13 -5.22 -20.70 -15.61
CA ARG A 13 -6.19 -19.59 -15.50
C ARG A 13 -5.57 -18.25 -15.81
N VAL A 14 -4.33 -18.03 -15.36
CA VAL A 14 -3.53 -16.86 -15.74
C VAL A 14 -3.36 -16.81 -17.26
N ALA A 15 -2.96 -17.92 -17.87
CA ALA A 15 -2.79 -18.01 -19.32
C ALA A 15 -4.10 -17.73 -20.08
N ALA A 16 -5.21 -18.31 -19.63
CA ALA A 16 -6.53 -18.08 -20.22
C ALA A 16 -6.94 -16.60 -20.12
N ARG A 17 -6.73 -15.95 -18.96
CA ARG A 17 -7.03 -14.52 -18.75
C ARG A 17 -6.15 -13.62 -19.62
N ALA A 18 -4.88 -14.00 -19.80
CA ALA A 18 -3.90 -13.26 -20.59
C ALA A 18 -3.97 -13.56 -22.10
N GLY A 19 -4.82 -14.49 -22.54
CA GLY A 19 -4.93 -14.88 -23.96
C GLY A 19 -3.70 -15.62 -24.50
N VAL A 20 -2.90 -16.25 -23.64
CA VAL A 20 -1.68 -16.98 -24.01
C VAL A 20 -1.80 -18.48 -23.74
N ARG A 21 -0.86 -19.26 -24.29
CA ARG A 21 -0.77 -20.70 -23.99
C ARG A 21 -0.19 -20.91 -22.58
N PRO A 22 -0.69 -21.87 -21.78
CA PRO A 22 -0.14 -22.15 -20.44
C PRO A 22 1.37 -22.43 -20.41
N ALA A 23 1.91 -23.04 -21.46
CA ALA A 23 3.36 -23.26 -21.62
C ALA A 23 4.18 -21.96 -21.61
N LEU A 24 3.61 -20.86 -22.12
CA LEU A 24 4.29 -19.56 -22.13
C LEU A 24 4.41 -18.97 -20.72
N VAL A 25 3.42 -19.21 -19.85
CA VAL A 25 3.50 -18.79 -18.44
C VAL A 25 4.66 -19.52 -17.76
N HIS A 26 4.78 -20.83 -17.95
CA HIS A 26 5.88 -21.61 -17.38
C HIS A 26 7.26 -21.32 -18.00
N TYR A 27 7.28 -20.82 -19.25
CA TYR A 27 8.51 -20.37 -19.89
C TYR A 27 9.10 -19.14 -19.19
N TYR A 28 8.27 -18.18 -18.78
CA TYR A 28 8.71 -16.99 -18.04
C TYR A 28 8.79 -17.20 -16.53
N PHE A 29 7.92 -18.04 -15.97
CA PHE A 29 7.79 -18.27 -14.54
C PHE A 29 7.81 -19.78 -14.26
N PRO A 30 8.98 -20.35 -13.88
CA PRO A 30 9.12 -21.78 -13.64
C PRO A 30 8.08 -22.33 -12.65
N SER A 31 7.72 -21.54 -11.64
CA SER A 31 6.67 -21.83 -10.67
C SER A 31 5.64 -20.70 -10.56
N MET A 32 4.50 -21.01 -9.93
CA MET A 32 3.54 -19.97 -9.54
C MET A 32 4.14 -18.98 -8.51
N ASP A 33 5.13 -19.41 -7.74
CA ASP A 33 5.79 -18.60 -6.72
C ASP A 33 6.62 -17.52 -7.39
N ASP A 34 7.34 -17.88 -8.45
CA ASP A 34 8.10 -16.95 -9.29
C ASP A 34 7.18 -15.91 -9.92
N LEU A 35 6.00 -16.33 -10.40
CA LEU A 35 4.99 -15.40 -10.92
C LEU A 35 4.48 -14.45 -9.83
N PHE A 36 4.10 -14.97 -8.65
CA PHE A 36 3.62 -14.14 -7.55
C PHE A 36 4.69 -13.16 -7.06
N LEU A 37 5.95 -13.61 -6.97
CA LEU A 37 7.07 -12.77 -6.57
C LEU A 37 7.33 -11.67 -7.62
N ALA A 38 7.26 -11.98 -8.91
CA ALA A 38 7.40 -11.00 -9.97
C ALA A 38 6.29 -9.94 -9.91
N VAL A 39 5.03 -10.37 -9.75
CA VAL A 39 3.88 -9.45 -9.60
C VAL A 39 4.03 -8.58 -8.35
N LEU A 40 4.49 -9.14 -7.23
CA LEU A 40 4.72 -8.38 -6.00
C LEU A 40 5.81 -7.32 -6.20
N ARG A 41 6.94 -7.67 -6.82
CA ARG A 41 8.05 -6.75 -7.08
C ARG A 41 7.64 -5.61 -8.02
N GLU A 42 6.99 -5.94 -9.13
CA GLU A 42 6.53 -4.93 -10.08
C GLU A 42 5.48 -4.01 -9.45
N GLY A 43 4.54 -4.57 -8.67
CA GLY A 43 3.56 -3.80 -7.93
C GLY A 43 4.18 -2.93 -6.83
N ALA A 44 5.21 -3.43 -6.14
CA ALA A 44 5.95 -2.71 -5.12
C ALA A 44 6.69 -1.51 -5.72
N GLU A 45 7.45 -1.68 -6.80
CA GLU A 45 8.11 -0.57 -7.48
C GLU A 45 7.11 0.45 -8.02
N THR A 46 6.04 0.00 -8.67
CA THR A 46 4.98 0.89 -9.16
C THR A 46 4.36 1.72 -8.03
N ASN A 47 4.12 1.11 -6.86
CA ASN A 47 3.56 1.83 -5.72
C ASN A 47 4.55 2.80 -5.08
N LEU A 48 5.84 2.42 -5.01
CA LEU A 48 6.89 3.33 -4.53
C LEU A 48 7.07 4.53 -5.47
N ASP A 49 6.96 4.32 -6.78
CA ASP A 49 7.01 5.41 -7.75
C ASP A 49 5.82 6.36 -7.57
N ARG A 50 4.59 5.83 -7.45
CA ARG A 50 3.42 6.64 -7.12
C ARG A 50 3.53 7.37 -5.78
N GLN A 51 4.17 6.76 -4.79
CA GLN A 51 4.42 7.38 -3.50
C GLN A 51 5.38 8.57 -3.64
N ARG A 52 6.45 8.41 -4.42
CA ARG A 52 7.40 9.49 -4.72
C ARG A 52 6.73 10.63 -5.49
N GLU A 53 5.88 10.30 -6.46
CA GLU A 53 5.07 11.28 -7.21
C GLU A 53 4.12 12.03 -6.28
N ALA A 54 3.41 11.32 -5.40
CA ALA A 54 2.52 11.92 -4.40
C ALA A 54 3.25 12.89 -3.46
N LEU A 55 4.50 12.60 -3.10
CA LEU A 55 5.32 13.49 -2.28
C LEU A 55 5.78 14.76 -3.01
N ALA A 56 5.75 14.75 -4.35
CA ALA A 56 6.07 15.91 -5.18
C ALA A 56 4.83 16.77 -5.51
N ASP A 57 3.64 16.37 -5.05
CA ASP A 57 2.40 17.11 -5.21
C ASP A 57 2.39 18.41 -4.39
N GLU A 58 1.48 19.34 -4.70
CA GLU A 58 1.23 20.54 -3.90
C GLU A 58 0.71 20.19 -2.50
N ARG A 59 0.00 19.05 -2.37
CA ARG A 59 -0.59 18.57 -1.11
C ARG A 59 -0.11 17.15 -0.78
N PRO A 60 1.17 16.97 -0.39
CA PRO A 60 1.79 15.66 -0.26
C PRO A 60 1.12 14.76 0.78
N LEU A 61 0.62 15.30 1.90
CA LEU A 61 -0.05 14.48 2.91
C LEU A 61 -1.40 13.96 2.43
N HIS A 62 -2.17 14.78 1.71
CA HIS A 62 -3.41 14.34 1.05
C HIS A 62 -3.14 13.29 -0.04
N ALA A 63 -2.12 13.51 -0.86
CA ALA A 63 -1.76 12.56 -1.92
C ALA A 63 -1.39 11.19 -1.34
N LEU A 64 -0.61 11.15 -0.25
CA LEU A 64 -0.30 9.92 0.48
C LEU A 64 -1.53 9.24 1.09
N TRP A 65 -2.45 10.02 1.68
CA TRP A 65 -3.70 9.48 2.24
C TRP A 65 -4.54 8.78 1.17
N GLN A 66 -4.72 9.42 0.01
CA GLN A 66 -5.47 8.85 -1.11
C GLN A 66 -4.78 7.62 -1.69
N LEU A 67 -3.45 7.64 -1.82
CA LEU A 67 -2.67 6.51 -2.27
C LEU A 67 -2.85 5.27 -1.37
N ASN A 68 -2.83 5.47 -0.04
CA ASN A 68 -3.04 4.39 0.92
C ASN A 68 -4.49 3.89 0.98
N ASN A 69 -5.46 4.74 0.64
CA ASN A 69 -6.88 4.39 0.54
C ASN A 69 -7.24 3.74 -0.81
N ALA A 70 -6.25 3.48 -1.67
CA ALA A 70 -6.47 2.85 -2.97
C ALA A 70 -6.60 1.32 -2.88
N HIS A 71 -6.98 0.71 -4.01
CA HIS A 71 -7.15 -0.73 -4.18
C HIS A 71 -5.91 -1.60 -3.83
N GLY A 72 -4.73 -0.98 -3.67
CA GLY A 72 -3.49 -1.66 -3.29
C GLY A 72 -3.58 -2.43 -1.98
N ALA A 73 -4.39 -1.98 -1.01
CA ALA A 73 -4.57 -2.66 0.27
C ALA A 73 -5.12 -4.10 0.10
N ARG A 74 -6.07 -4.30 -0.83
CA ARG A 74 -6.67 -5.62 -1.11
C ARG A 74 -5.66 -6.60 -1.72
N LEU A 75 -4.84 -6.12 -2.65
CA LEU A 75 -3.80 -6.96 -3.24
C LEU A 75 -2.72 -7.31 -2.21
N LEU A 76 -2.34 -6.36 -1.35
CA LEU A 76 -1.38 -6.59 -0.27
C LEU A 76 -1.87 -7.68 0.68
N MET A 77 -3.17 -7.74 1.00
CA MET A 77 -3.73 -8.80 1.83
C MET A 77 -3.62 -10.20 1.22
N GLU A 78 -3.88 -10.33 -0.09
CA GLU A 78 -3.65 -11.60 -0.80
C GLU A 78 -2.18 -12.04 -0.69
N PHE A 79 -1.25 -11.09 -0.81
CA PHE A 79 0.17 -11.36 -0.63
C PHE A 79 0.56 -11.67 0.81
N MET A 80 -0.04 -11.02 1.81
CA MET A 80 0.17 -11.36 3.22
C MET A 80 -0.32 -12.78 3.53
N ALA A 81 -1.48 -13.17 2.98
CA ALA A 81 -1.99 -14.54 3.10
C ALA A 81 -1.04 -15.56 2.47
N LEU A 82 -0.50 -15.26 1.28
CA LEU A 82 0.56 -16.05 0.63
C LEU A 82 1.85 -16.13 1.48
N ALA A 83 2.26 -15.02 2.11
CA ALA A 83 3.49 -14.92 2.89
C ALA A 83 3.48 -15.77 4.18
N ASN A 84 2.30 -16.20 4.65
CA ASN A 84 2.17 -17.14 5.77
C ASN A 84 2.87 -18.48 5.47
N HIS A 85 2.90 -18.89 4.20
CA HIS A 85 3.48 -20.16 3.79
C HIS A 85 4.71 -20.02 2.89
N ARG A 86 5.14 -18.79 2.56
CA ARG A 86 6.16 -18.51 1.53
C ARG A 86 7.17 -17.47 2.02
N LYS A 87 8.39 -17.93 2.32
CA LYS A 87 9.46 -17.11 2.93
C LYS A 87 9.96 -15.99 2.02
N GLU A 88 10.08 -16.25 0.72
CA GLU A 88 10.57 -15.27 -0.26
C GLU A 88 9.59 -14.10 -0.42
N ILE A 89 8.30 -14.41 -0.56
CA ILE A 89 7.22 -13.40 -0.57
C ILE A 89 7.23 -12.60 0.74
N ARG A 90 7.39 -13.26 1.89
CA ARG A 90 7.51 -12.56 3.19
C ARG A 90 8.68 -11.57 3.18
N SER A 91 9.85 -11.98 2.69
CA SER A 91 11.03 -11.11 2.62
C SER A 91 10.79 -9.90 1.72
N GLU A 92 10.12 -10.09 0.58
CA GLU A 92 9.78 -9.01 -0.34
C GLU A 92 8.80 -8.02 0.30
N ILE A 93 7.76 -8.50 1.01
CA ILE A 93 6.82 -7.65 1.75
C ILE A 93 7.55 -6.83 2.82
N ILE A 94 8.49 -7.43 3.57
CA ILE A 94 9.27 -6.71 4.59
C ILE A 94 10.11 -5.60 3.94
N GLY A 95 10.80 -5.91 2.83
CA GLY A 95 11.59 -4.93 2.11
C GLY A 95 10.75 -3.77 1.57
N TYR A 96 9.59 -4.07 0.98
CA TYR A 96 8.64 -3.06 0.53
C TYR A 96 8.10 -2.21 1.69
N ALA A 97 7.70 -2.83 2.81
CA ALA A 97 7.15 -2.12 3.96
C ALA A 97 8.16 -1.14 4.59
N SER A 98 9.45 -1.51 4.66
CA SER A 98 10.51 -0.60 5.14
C SER A 98 10.63 0.62 4.23
N ARG A 99 10.81 0.40 2.93
CA ARG A 99 11.00 1.49 1.93
C ARG A 99 9.79 2.42 1.87
N PHE A 100 8.58 1.85 1.92
CA PHE A 100 7.35 2.63 1.91
C PHE A 100 7.22 3.45 3.20
N GLY A 101 7.49 2.85 4.36
CA GLY A 101 7.44 3.52 5.65
C GLY A 101 8.45 4.65 5.81
N GLU A 102 9.67 4.48 5.30
CA GLU A 102 10.72 5.52 5.30
C GLU A 102 10.27 6.79 4.57
N LEU A 103 9.54 6.64 3.46
CA LEU A 103 9.00 7.77 2.69
C LEU A 103 7.84 8.46 3.43
N GLU A 104 6.93 7.70 4.05
CA GLU A 104 5.83 8.29 4.84
C GLU A 104 6.34 9.01 6.09
N GLU A 105 7.28 8.38 6.80
CA GLU A 105 7.91 8.97 7.98
C GLU A 105 8.63 10.28 7.61
N SER A 106 9.33 10.32 6.48
CA SER A 106 10.00 11.54 6.00
C SER A 106 9.00 12.68 5.73
N ALA A 107 7.87 12.37 5.11
CA ALA A 107 6.81 13.33 4.82
C ALA A 107 6.18 13.90 6.09
N VAL A 108 5.83 13.01 7.03
CA VAL A 108 5.28 13.39 8.33
C VAL A 108 6.30 14.19 9.14
N THR A 109 7.57 13.81 9.11
CA THR A 109 8.65 14.55 9.77
C THR A 109 8.73 15.98 9.26
N LEU A 110 8.67 16.16 7.93
CA LEU A 110 8.72 17.48 7.31
C LEU A 110 7.51 18.33 7.71
N ALA A 111 6.30 17.76 7.67
CA ALA A 111 5.07 18.40 8.08
C ALA A 111 5.10 18.83 9.56
N LEU A 112 5.41 17.90 10.47
CA LEU A 112 5.47 18.18 11.91
C LEU A 112 6.51 19.27 12.23
N ARG A 113 7.66 19.25 11.54
CA ARG A 113 8.69 20.29 11.69
C ARG A 113 8.19 21.66 11.21
N ALA A 114 7.57 21.73 10.04
CA ALA A 114 7.06 22.97 9.46
C ALA A 114 6.01 23.65 10.36
N HIS A 115 5.26 22.84 11.11
CA HIS A 115 4.21 23.30 12.02
C HIS A 115 4.64 23.41 13.49
N GLY A 116 5.93 23.21 13.79
CA GLY A 116 6.48 23.35 15.14
C GLY A 116 5.93 22.35 16.16
N VAL A 117 5.49 21.17 15.71
CA VAL A 117 4.98 20.11 16.59
C VAL A 117 6.14 19.43 17.32
N ASP A 118 5.96 19.14 18.61
CA ASP A 118 6.93 18.39 19.41
C ASP A 118 6.98 16.92 18.94
N MET A 119 8.10 16.54 18.32
CA MET A 119 8.33 15.18 17.81
C MET A 119 8.59 14.15 18.91
N ALA A 120 8.86 14.57 20.15
CA ALA A 120 8.94 13.65 21.29
C ALA A 120 7.53 13.23 21.76
N GLU A 121 6.57 14.16 21.72
CA GLU A 121 5.16 13.89 22.02
C GLU A 121 4.46 13.20 20.83
N PHE A 122 4.80 13.60 19.60
CA PHE A 122 4.26 13.05 18.37
C PHE A 122 5.35 12.47 17.46
N PRO A 123 5.90 11.27 17.77
CA PRO A 123 6.95 10.65 16.96
C PRO A 123 6.50 10.44 15.51
N PRO A 124 7.24 10.94 14.49
CA PRO A 124 6.81 10.86 13.10
C PRO A 124 6.51 9.44 12.61
N VAL A 125 7.32 8.46 13.02
CA VAL A 125 7.11 7.04 12.72
C VAL A 125 5.79 6.50 13.28
N VAL A 126 5.37 6.95 14.47
CA VAL A 126 4.10 6.53 15.08
C VAL A 126 2.94 7.18 14.35
N MET A 127 3.06 8.47 14.03
CA MET A 127 2.02 9.22 13.33
C MET A 127 1.82 8.71 11.89
N SER A 128 2.89 8.39 11.17
CA SER A 128 2.80 7.76 9.84
C SER A 128 2.12 6.40 9.94
N MET A 129 2.55 5.54 10.87
CA MET A 129 1.91 4.24 11.10
C MET A 129 0.40 4.34 11.39
N ILE A 130 -0.04 5.32 12.18
CA ILE A 130 -1.46 5.54 12.49
C ILE A 130 -2.24 5.90 11.22
N VAL A 131 -1.76 6.89 10.45
CA VAL A 131 -2.44 7.36 9.23
C VAL A 131 -2.52 6.22 8.21
N THR A 132 -1.41 5.53 7.97
CA THR A 132 -1.31 4.41 7.02
C THR A 132 -2.18 3.24 7.43
N SER A 133 -2.20 2.88 8.72
CA SER A 133 -3.04 1.79 9.22
C SER A 133 -4.51 2.13 9.10
N LEU A 134 -4.90 3.38 9.40
CA LEU A 134 -6.27 3.83 9.28
C LEU A 134 -6.74 3.84 7.82
N ALA A 135 -5.93 4.36 6.89
CA ALA A 135 -6.25 4.32 5.46
C ALA A 135 -6.50 2.88 4.98
N ARG A 136 -5.62 1.95 5.35
CA ARG A 136 -5.70 0.55 4.92
C ARG A 136 -6.90 -0.18 5.52
N ILE A 137 -7.19 0.01 6.81
CA ILE A 137 -8.31 -0.68 7.46
C ILE A 137 -9.66 -0.19 6.91
N LEU A 138 -9.79 1.10 6.57
CA LEU A 138 -11.00 1.63 5.94
C LEU A 138 -11.28 0.95 4.59
N VAL A 139 -10.26 0.75 3.74
CA VAL A 139 -10.41 0.02 2.48
C VAL A 139 -10.85 -1.43 2.71
N LEU A 140 -10.24 -2.10 3.68
CA LEU A 140 -10.56 -3.47 4.03
C LEU A 140 -12.00 -3.60 4.52
N GLU A 141 -12.38 -2.81 5.51
CA GLU A 141 -13.72 -2.84 6.09
C GLU A 141 -14.80 -2.55 5.04
N ARG A 142 -14.59 -1.56 4.16
CA ARG A 142 -15.51 -1.29 3.05
C ARG A 142 -15.70 -2.50 2.14
N SER A 143 -14.63 -3.26 1.88
CA SER A 143 -14.71 -4.48 1.05
C SER A 143 -15.54 -5.61 1.70
N LEU A 144 -15.68 -5.57 3.03
CA LEU A 144 -16.51 -6.50 3.82
C LEU A 144 -17.92 -5.96 4.07
N GLY A 145 -18.26 -4.76 3.58
CA GLY A 145 -19.53 -4.08 3.86
C GLY A 145 -19.61 -3.46 5.26
N ILE A 146 -18.47 -3.36 5.97
CA ILE A 146 -18.36 -2.65 7.24
C ILE A 146 -18.11 -1.17 6.93
N SER A 147 -18.92 -0.28 7.50
CA SER A 147 -18.85 1.17 7.21
C SER A 147 -18.94 2.08 8.44
N ARG A 148 -19.15 1.51 9.64
CA ARG A 148 -19.37 2.29 10.86
C ARG A 148 -18.13 3.12 11.18
N GLY A 149 -18.30 4.44 11.35
CA GLY A 149 -17.22 5.34 11.75
C GLY A 149 -16.28 5.75 10.61
N HIS A 150 -16.50 5.26 9.38
CA HIS A 150 -15.59 5.49 8.26
C HIS A 150 -15.59 6.93 7.79
N ASP A 151 -16.76 7.53 7.70
CA ASP A 151 -16.91 8.90 7.24
C ASP A 151 -16.39 9.87 8.31
N GLU A 152 -16.63 9.58 9.59
CA GLU A 152 -16.08 10.33 10.71
C GLU A 152 -14.55 10.24 10.77
N ALA A 153 -13.99 9.05 10.58
CA ALA A 153 -12.54 8.83 10.55
C ALA A 153 -11.88 9.54 9.36
N THR A 154 -12.48 9.43 8.17
CA THR A 154 -11.99 10.10 6.96
C THR A 154 -12.00 11.61 7.16
N ALA A 155 -13.13 12.17 7.59
CA ALA A 155 -13.26 13.61 7.83
C ALA A 155 -12.32 14.11 8.94
N PHE A 156 -12.07 13.30 9.97
CA PHE A 156 -11.10 13.65 11.01
C PHE A 156 -9.67 13.73 10.48
N ILE A 157 -9.26 12.74 9.68
CA ILE A 157 -7.94 12.75 9.05
C ILE A 157 -7.82 13.92 8.07
N GLU A 158 -8.79 14.14 7.19
CA GLU A 158 -8.75 15.27 6.24
C GLU A 158 -8.54 16.61 6.95
N ARG A 159 -9.24 16.86 8.07
CA ARG A 159 -9.01 18.08 8.89
C ARG A 159 -7.59 18.16 9.48
N LEU A 160 -7.01 17.02 9.87
CA LEU A 160 -5.63 17.00 10.36
C LEU A 160 -4.64 17.25 9.23
N LEU A 161 -4.85 16.63 8.06
CA LEU A 161 -4.02 16.85 6.90
C LEU A 161 -4.11 18.32 6.46
N ASP A 162 -5.29 18.92 6.42
CA ASP A 162 -5.48 20.35 6.12
C ASP A 162 -4.68 21.25 7.07
N LYS A 163 -4.64 20.90 8.36
CA LYS A 163 -3.90 21.64 9.37
C LYS A 163 -2.38 21.51 9.22
N TYR A 164 -1.90 20.33 8.84
CA TYR A 164 -0.47 20.00 8.84
C TYR A 164 0.16 19.92 7.45
N GLU A 165 -0.59 20.20 6.39
CA GLU A 165 -0.06 20.25 5.02
C GLU A 165 1.10 21.25 4.92
N LEU A 166 2.04 20.97 4.03
CA LEU A 166 3.11 21.92 3.75
C LEU A 166 2.53 23.15 3.05
N PRO A 167 2.98 24.37 3.39
CA PRO A 167 2.62 25.54 2.61
C PRO A 167 3.03 25.33 1.14
N PRO A 168 2.25 25.80 0.16
CA PRO A 168 2.67 25.76 -1.24
C PRO A 168 4.01 26.51 -1.38
N ASN A 169 4.94 25.90 -2.13
CA ASN A 169 6.26 26.46 -2.43
C ASN A 169 6.18 27.75 -3.25
#